data_AF-A0A0D2NTC0-F1
#
_entry.id   AF-A0A0D2NTC0-F1
#
_cell.length_a   1.000
_cell.length_b   1.000
_cell.length_c   1.000
_cell.angle_alpha   90.00
_cell.angle_beta   90.00
_cell.angle_gamma   90.00
#
_symmetry.space_group_name_H-M   'P 1'
#
loop_
_entity.id
_entity.type
_entity.pdbx_description
1 polymer ?
#
loop_
_entity_poly.entity_id
_entity_poly.type
_entity_poly.pdbx_seq_one_letter_code
_entity_poly.pdbx_strand_id
1 'polypeptide(L)'
;MENPHSPISIPEASPKPYKKSFVTTLMEAASLRSPFKEDTYFTSHLKASEKKALQELKDKLMASYGPDGECTMWGIPLLAEDEKADVVLLKFLRARDFRVLDSFRMLQKCLAWRKEFKADSVGEEDLGFKELEGVVAYMHGYDREGHPVCYNAYGVFKDKDMYERIFGDEEKLNKFLRWRIQVLERGISLLHFKPGGINSIIQVTDLKDMPKRELRVASNQILSLFQDNYPEMVARKIFINVPWYFSVLYSMFGPFLTQRTKSKFVISREGHAAETLYKFIRPEDVPVQYGGLSRPNDLQKPASEFTVKGGEKVNIQIEGIEAGATITWDLVVGGWDLEYSAEFVPNKEDSYTIAVEKPRKLSPTEEAIRNSYTSKESGKLMLSVDNTSSRRKKVAAYRYTVRKSTLE
;
A
#
# COMPACT_ATOMS: atom_id res chain seq x y z
N MET A 1 -62.70 -20.01 -51.46
CA MET A 1 -61.59 -19.10 -51.11
C MET A 1 -61.26 -19.32 -49.65
N GLU A 2 -60.54 -20.40 -49.38
CA GLU A 2 -59.92 -20.67 -48.09
C GLU A 2 -58.53 -20.04 -48.14
N ASN A 3 -58.20 -19.21 -47.15
CA ASN A 3 -56.85 -18.70 -46.97
C ASN A 3 -56.43 -19.04 -45.53
N PRO A 4 -55.61 -20.08 -45.33
CA PRO A 4 -54.94 -20.33 -44.05
C PRO A 4 -53.71 -19.41 -43.99
N HIS A 5 -53.33 -18.95 -42.81
CA HIS A 5 -51.95 -18.68 -42.36
C HIS A 5 -51.99 -17.75 -41.15
N SER A 6 -52.14 -18.36 -39.97
CA SER A 6 -51.74 -17.77 -38.70
C SER A 6 -50.21 -17.54 -38.70
N PRO A 7 -49.70 -16.37 -38.31
CA PRO A 7 -48.26 -16.17 -38.14
C PRO A 7 -47.75 -16.98 -36.94
N ILE A 8 -46.72 -17.78 -37.17
CA ILE A 8 -45.95 -18.48 -36.14
C ILE A 8 -45.26 -17.43 -35.26
N SER A 9 -45.63 -17.35 -33.99
CA SER A 9 -44.91 -16.58 -32.98
C SER A 9 -43.58 -17.25 -32.67
N ILE A 10 -42.47 -16.61 -33.06
CA ILE A 10 -41.12 -16.98 -32.66
C ILE A 10 -40.98 -16.70 -31.16
N PRO A 11 -40.55 -17.64 -30.31
CA PRO A 11 -40.30 -17.33 -28.90
C PRO A 11 -39.13 -16.34 -28.79
N GLU A 12 -39.36 -15.16 -28.22
CA GLU A 12 -38.30 -14.27 -27.79
C GLU A 12 -37.36 -15.02 -26.84
N ALA A 13 -36.10 -15.18 -27.26
CA ALA A 13 -35.07 -15.74 -26.41
C ALA A 13 -34.91 -14.87 -25.17
N SER A 14 -35.29 -15.40 -24.01
CA SER A 14 -35.06 -14.75 -22.72
C SER A 14 -33.57 -14.38 -22.60
N PRO A 15 -33.22 -13.16 -22.18
CA PRO A 15 -31.82 -12.78 -22.02
C PRO A 15 -31.18 -13.71 -21.00
N LYS A 16 -30.19 -14.50 -21.45
CA LYS A 16 -29.41 -15.38 -20.57
C LYS A 16 -28.85 -14.53 -19.43
N PRO A 17 -28.99 -14.94 -18.17
CA PRO A 17 -28.49 -14.17 -17.03
C PRO A 17 -26.99 -13.98 -17.22
N TYR A 18 -26.57 -12.71 -17.29
CA TYR A 18 -25.17 -12.32 -17.40
C TYR A 18 -24.45 -12.89 -16.18
N LYS A 19 -23.71 -13.99 -16.35
CA LYS A 19 -22.88 -14.57 -15.28
C LYS A 19 -21.83 -13.52 -14.92
N LYS A 20 -22.08 -12.77 -13.84
CA LYS A 20 -21.08 -11.87 -13.25
C LYS A 20 -19.79 -12.68 -13.06
N SER A 21 -18.67 -12.15 -13.56
CA SER A 21 -17.36 -12.75 -13.35
C SER A 21 -17.14 -12.97 -11.84
N PHE A 22 -16.57 -14.12 -11.47
CA PHE A 22 -16.20 -14.45 -10.09
C PHE A 22 -15.34 -13.35 -9.45
N VAL A 23 -14.55 -12.63 -10.25
CA VAL A 23 -13.76 -11.46 -9.85
C VAL A 23 -14.67 -10.30 -9.41
N THR A 24 -15.75 -10.04 -10.14
CA THR A 24 -16.75 -9.02 -9.77
C THR A 24 -17.41 -9.36 -8.45
N THR A 25 -17.77 -10.62 -8.22
CA THR A 25 -18.35 -11.10 -6.96
C THR A 25 -17.39 -10.99 -5.79
N LEU A 26 -16.11 -11.33 -5.98
CA LEU A 26 -15.07 -11.18 -4.97
C LEU A 26 -14.79 -9.71 -4.63
N MET A 27 -14.82 -8.83 -5.62
CA MET A 27 -14.63 -7.40 -5.41
C MET A 27 -15.83 -6.75 -4.72
N GLU A 28 -17.06 -7.10 -5.11
CA GLU A 28 -18.27 -6.71 -4.38
C GLU A 28 -18.20 -7.23 -2.95
N ALA A 29 -17.81 -8.49 -2.73
CA ALA A 29 -17.67 -9.06 -1.39
C ALA A 29 -16.55 -8.43 -0.54
N ALA A 30 -15.44 -7.98 -1.14
CA ALA A 30 -14.39 -7.23 -0.45
C ALA A 30 -14.83 -5.79 -0.14
N SER A 31 -15.68 -5.20 -0.98
CA SER A 31 -16.24 -3.85 -0.79
C SER A 31 -17.39 -3.83 0.24
N LEU A 32 -18.11 -4.95 0.40
CA LEU A 32 -19.24 -5.11 1.32
C LEU A 32 -18.83 -5.59 2.73
N ARG A 33 -17.56 -5.93 2.96
CA ARG A 33 -17.09 -6.31 4.30
C ARG A 33 -16.85 -5.06 5.14
N SER A 34 -17.32 -5.10 6.39
CA SER A 34 -16.93 -4.14 7.42
C SER A 34 -15.41 -3.95 7.39
N PRO A 35 -14.91 -2.71 7.47
CA PRO A 35 -13.47 -2.48 7.49
C PRO A 35 -12.85 -3.32 8.60
N PHE A 36 -11.80 -4.07 8.26
CA PHE A 36 -11.03 -4.81 9.26
C PHE A 36 -10.57 -3.82 10.32
N LYS A 37 -10.98 -4.06 11.56
CA LYS A 37 -10.54 -3.32 12.74
C LYS A 37 -9.42 -4.13 13.39
N GLU A 38 -8.28 -3.48 13.60
CA GLU A 38 -7.17 -4.11 14.31
C GLU A 38 -7.57 -4.43 15.76
N ASP A 39 -7.06 -5.54 16.27
CA ASP A 39 -7.33 -5.97 17.64
C ASP A 39 -6.60 -5.07 18.65
N THR A 40 -7.31 -4.67 19.70
CA THR A 40 -6.74 -3.91 20.82
C THR A 40 -5.61 -4.67 21.52
N TYR A 41 -4.52 -3.98 21.87
CA TYR A 41 -3.45 -4.55 22.69
C TYR A 41 -3.52 -4.19 24.17
N PHE A 42 -4.52 -3.41 24.58
CA PHE A 42 -4.80 -3.18 25.99
C PHE A 42 -5.32 -4.46 26.64
N THR A 43 -4.57 -4.97 27.63
CA THR A 43 -4.95 -6.17 28.38
C THR A 43 -6.30 -6.01 29.07
N SER A 44 -6.63 -4.81 29.54
CA SER A 44 -7.93 -4.47 30.15
C SER A 44 -9.12 -4.81 29.25
N HIS A 45 -8.97 -4.64 27.93
CA HIS A 45 -10.02 -4.89 26.93
C HIS A 45 -10.12 -6.35 26.46
N LEU A 46 -9.19 -7.22 26.89
CA LEU A 46 -9.23 -8.65 26.55
C LEU A 46 -10.37 -9.37 27.30
N LYS A 47 -10.95 -10.37 26.63
CA LYS A 47 -11.90 -11.29 27.28
C LYS A 47 -11.22 -12.09 28.38
N ALA A 48 -11.98 -12.57 29.35
CA ALA A 48 -11.44 -13.40 30.44
C ALA A 48 -10.68 -14.63 29.90
N SER A 49 -11.17 -15.27 28.84
CA SER A 49 -10.50 -16.40 28.19
C SER A 49 -9.18 -16.02 27.53
N GLU A 50 -9.08 -14.82 26.96
CA GLU A 50 -7.87 -14.32 26.30
C GLU A 50 -6.81 -13.91 27.32
N LYS A 51 -7.22 -13.29 28.44
CA LYS A 51 -6.35 -13.01 29.59
C LYS A 51 -5.77 -14.30 30.17
N LYS A 52 -6.62 -15.32 30.34
CA LYS A 52 -6.20 -16.64 30.81
C LYS A 52 -5.17 -17.27 29.85
N ALA A 53 -5.44 -17.24 28.55
CA ALA A 53 -4.53 -17.77 27.54
C ALA A 53 -3.17 -17.03 27.49
N LEU A 54 -3.18 -15.70 27.70
CA LEU A 54 -1.96 -14.91 27.81
C LEU A 54 -1.14 -15.32 29.04
N GLN A 55 -1.78 -15.46 30.20
CA GLN A 55 -1.11 -15.92 31.41
C GLN A 55 -0.56 -17.34 31.25
N GLU A 56 -1.36 -18.29 30.74
CA GLU A 56 -0.91 -19.67 30.52
C GLU A 56 0.28 -19.74 29.54
N LEU A 57 0.35 -18.85 28.55
CA LEU A 57 1.50 -18.76 27.64
C LEU A 57 2.77 -18.25 28.36
N LYS A 58 2.63 -17.21 29.22
CA LYS A 58 3.73 -16.73 30.06
C LYS A 58 4.24 -17.82 30.98
N ASP A 59 3.35 -18.55 31.65
CA ASP A 59 3.71 -19.63 32.56
C ASP A 59 4.48 -20.74 31.84
N LYS A 60 4.09 -21.09 30.60
CA LYS A 60 4.83 -22.06 29.77
C LYS A 60 6.22 -21.57 29.38
N LEU A 61 6.37 -20.29 29.06
CA LEU A 61 7.67 -19.70 28.76
C LEU A 61 8.56 -19.71 30.00
N MET A 62 8.05 -19.27 31.15
CA MET A 62 8.77 -19.32 32.43
C MET A 62 9.20 -20.75 32.80
N ALA A 63 8.33 -21.73 32.62
CA ALA A 63 8.66 -23.13 32.89
C ALA A 63 9.73 -23.71 31.96
N SER A 64 9.85 -23.20 30.73
CA SER A 64 10.76 -23.74 29.72
C SER A 64 12.13 -23.04 29.70
N TYR A 65 12.16 -21.74 30.01
CA TYR A 65 13.37 -20.92 29.93
C TYR A 65 13.90 -20.52 31.30
N GLY A 66 13.09 -20.62 32.38
CA GLY A 66 13.46 -20.14 33.71
C GLY A 66 13.43 -18.61 33.83
N PRO A 67 13.59 -18.05 35.04
CA PRO A 67 13.54 -16.61 35.28
C PRO A 67 14.72 -15.86 34.63
N ASP A 68 15.89 -16.50 34.53
CA ASP A 68 17.10 -15.92 33.94
C ASP A 68 17.31 -16.32 32.47
N GLY A 69 16.29 -16.94 31.85
CA GLY A 69 16.37 -17.41 30.48
C GLY A 69 16.38 -16.27 29.46
N GLU A 70 17.34 -16.27 28.54
CA GLU A 70 17.35 -15.36 27.39
C GLU A 70 16.23 -15.72 26.40
N CYS A 71 15.05 -15.12 26.60
CA CYS A 71 13.89 -15.25 25.72
C CYS A 71 13.46 -13.86 25.25
N THR A 72 14.09 -13.38 24.18
CA THR A 72 13.85 -12.04 23.61
C THR A 72 13.30 -12.13 22.19
N MET A 73 12.46 -11.19 21.81
CA MET A 73 11.95 -11.03 20.45
C MET A 73 11.94 -9.56 20.07
N TRP A 74 12.61 -9.18 18.96
CA TRP A 74 12.77 -7.78 18.52
C TRP A 74 13.30 -6.86 19.65
N GLY A 75 14.24 -7.37 20.45
CA GLY A 75 14.81 -6.64 21.60
C GLY A 75 13.91 -6.56 22.83
N ILE A 76 12.74 -7.21 22.83
CA ILE A 76 11.79 -7.21 23.95
C ILE A 76 11.96 -8.51 24.77
N PRO A 77 12.27 -8.44 26.07
CA PRO A 77 12.30 -9.60 26.96
C PRO A 77 10.88 -10.14 27.17
N LEU A 78 10.61 -11.37 26.73
CA LEU A 78 9.26 -11.94 26.75
C LEU A 78 8.83 -12.47 28.13
N LEU A 79 9.79 -12.66 29.03
CA LEU A 79 9.55 -13.09 30.41
C LEU A 79 9.37 -11.92 31.38
N ALA A 80 9.65 -10.69 30.94
CA ALA A 80 9.45 -9.51 31.77
C ALA A 80 7.95 -9.23 31.96
N GLU A 81 7.59 -8.68 33.11
CA GLU A 81 6.26 -8.10 33.35
C GLU A 81 6.14 -6.72 32.65
N ASP A 82 6.29 -6.71 31.33
CA ASP A 82 6.21 -5.52 30.47
C ASP A 82 5.01 -5.66 29.52
N GLU A 83 4.23 -4.59 29.36
CA GLU A 83 3.14 -4.51 28.37
C GLU A 83 3.64 -4.74 26.93
N LYS A 84 4.92 -4.48 26.66
CA LYS A 84 5.51 -4.79 25.35
C LYS A 84 5.62 -6.28 25.09
N ALA A 85 5.98 -7.06 26.11
CA ALA A 85 5.99 -8.52 26.02
C ALA A 85 4.58 -9.03 25.73
N ASP A 86 3.55 -8.47 26.39
CA ASP A 86 2.15 -8.81 26.16
C ASP A 86 1.72 -8.59 24.71
N VAL A 87 2.11 -7.46 24.11
CA VAL A 87 1.82 -7.15 22.70
C VAL A 87 2.39 -8.23 21.78
N VAL A 88 3.64 -8.63 21.99
CA VAL A 88 4.29 -9.69 21.21
C VAL A 88 3.59 -11.03 21.42
N LEU A 89 3.36 -11.45 22.66
CA LEU A 89 2.70 -12.73 22.97
C LEU A 89 1.28 -12.80 22.40
N LEU A 90 0.52 -11.70 22.45
CA LEU A 90 -0.81 -11.60 21.85
C LEU A 90 -0.80 -11.81 20.33
N LYS A 91 0.27 -11.43 19.62
CA LYS A 91 0.40 -11.72 18.18
C LYS A 91 0.47 -13.22 17.91
N PHE A 92 1.25 -13.96 18.70
CA PHE A 92 1.35 -15.43 18.59
C PHE A 92 0.07 -16.14 19.02
N LEU A 93 -0.61 -15.64 20.05
CA LEU A 93 -1.93 -16.14 20.46
C LEU A 93 -2.96 -15.95 19.35
N ARG A 94 -3.08 -14.74 18.80
CA ARG A 94 -4.02 -14.44 17.72
C ARG A 94 -3.75 -15.25 16.46
N ALA A 95 -2.48 -15.48 16.11
CA ALA A 95 -2.10 -16.29 14.95
C ALA A 95 -2.48 -17.78 15.07
N ARG A 96 -2.84 -18.26 16.27
CA ARG A 96 -3.29 -19.63 16.53
C ARG A 96 -4.65 -19.69 17.21
N ASP A 97 -5.44 -18.63 17.10
CA ASP A 97 -6.79 -18.53 17.66
C ASP A 97 -6.82 -18.81 19.18
N PHE A 98 -5.83 -18.28 19.90
CA PHE A 98 -5.62 -18.43 21.35
C PHE A 98 -5.42 -19.87 21.84
N ARG A 99 -5.05 -20.81 20.95
CA ARG A 99 -4.59 -22.15 21.33
C ARG A 99 -3.18 -22.09 21.91
N VAL A 100 -3.11 -21.97 23.24
CA VAL A 100 -1.86 -21.73 24.00
C VAL A 100 -0.71 -22.66 23.60
N LEU A 101 -0.96 -23.97 23.50
CA LEU A 101 0.11 -24.94 23.15
C LEU A 101 0.63 -24.74 21.72
N ASP A 102 -0.24 -24.42 20.77
CA ASP A 102 0.13 -24.18 19.38
C ASP A 102 0.89 -22.85 19.24
N SER A 103 0.45 -21.80 19.97
CA SER A 103 1.15 -20.51 20.06
C SER A 103 2.54 -20.65 20.67
N PHE A 104 2.65 -21.40 21.76
CA PHE A 104 3.93 -21.69 22.42
C PHE A 104 4.90 -22.40 21.46
N ARG A 105 4.46 -23.46 20.79
CA ARG A 105 5.27 -24.18 19.79
C ARG A 105 5.67 -23.29 18.61
N MET A 106 4.77 -22.43 18.14
CA MET A 106 5.08 -21.46 17.08
C MET A 106 6.16 -20.48 17.54
N LEU A 107 6.03 -19.93 18.74
CA LEU A 107 7.00 -19.01 19.32
C LEU A 107 8.37 -19.65 19.48
N GLN A 108 8.46 -20.87 20.02
CA GLN A 108 9.73 -21.59 20.15
C GLN A 108 10.42 -21.81 18.80
N LYS A 109 9.66 -22.25 17.79
CA LYS A 109 10.18 -22.42 16.42
C LYS A 109 10.67 -21.10 15.83
N CYS A 110 9.91 -20.03 16.04
CA CYS A 110 10.29 -18.70 15.57
C CYS A 110 11.58 -18.22 16.25
N LEU A 111 11.71 -18.36 17.58
CA LEU A 111 12.93 -17.99 18.31
C LEU A 111 14.16 -18.78 17.83
N ALA A 112 14.01 -20.10 17.63
CA ALA A 112 15.08 -20.94 17.06
C ALA A 112 15.46 -20.49 15.64
N TRP A 113 14.46 -20.28 14.77
CA TRP A 113 14.68 -19.80 13.41
C TRP A 113 15.37 -18.44 13.38
N ARG A 114 14.98 -17.48 14.23
CA ARG A 114 15.63 -16.16 14.30
C ARG A 114 17.11 -16.26 14.64
N LYS A 115 17.48 -17.16 15.56
CA LYS A 115 18.87 -17.44 15.93
C LYS A 115 19.65 -18.05 14.77
N GLU A 116 19.11 -19.07 14.14
CA GLU A 116 19.75 -19.75 12.98
C GLU A 116 19.90 -18.79 11.79
N PHE A 117 18.86 -18.01 11.51
CA PHE A 117 18.82 -17.05 10.42
C PHE A 117 19.62 -15.77 10.71
N LYS A 118 20.01 -15.52 11.97
CA LYS A 118 20.56 -14.24 12.44
C LYS A 118 19.66 -13.07 12.06
N ALA A 119 18.36 -13.22 12.32
CA ALA A 119 17.36 -12.22 11.94
C ALA A 119 17.56 -10.88 12.66
N ASP A 120 18.06 -10.87 13.89
CA ASP A 120 18.25 -9.64 14.66
C ASP A 120 19.40 -8.76 14.11
N SER A 121 20.39 -9.33 13.44
CA SER A 121 21.50 -8.58 12.82
C SER A 121 21.33 -8.34 11.32
N VAL A 122 20.29 -8.90 10.70
CA VAL A 122 20.12 -8.86 9.24
C VAL A 122 19.94 -7.43 8.72
N GLY A 123 19.44 -6.51 9.55
CA GLY A 123 19.19 -5.10 9.20
C GLY A 123 20.42 -4.37 8.67
N GLU A 124 21.62 -4.75 9.13
CA GLU A 124 22.89 -4.07 8.90
C GLU A 124 23.74 -4.70 7.78
N GLU A 125 23.32 -5.86 7.25
CA GLU A 125 24.09 -6.61 6.26
C GLU A 125 24.06 -5.96 4.87
N ASP A 126 25.21 -5.87 4.19
CA ASP A 126 25.26 -5.53 2.76
C ASP A 126 25.03 -6.78 1.90
N LEU A 127 23.79 -6.96 1.46
CA LEU A 127 23.39 -8.09 0.62
C LEU A 127 23.55 -7.79 -0.88
N GLY A 128 24.07 -6.61 -1.26
CA GLY A 128 24.31 -6.25 -2.66
C GLY A 128 23.05 -5.98 -3.48
N PHE A 129 21.94 -5.62 -2.83
CA PHE A 129 20.65 -5.30 -3.48
C PHE A 129 20.26 -3.82 -3.38
N LYS A 130 21.24 -2.92 -3.27
CA LYS A 130 20.99 -1.46 -3.23
C LYS A 130 20.21 -0.97 -4.46
N GLU A 131 20.40 -1.61 -5.62
CA GLU A 131 19.67 -1.35 -6.85
C GLU A 131 18.18 -1.77 -6.80
N LEU A 132 17.81 -2.71 -5.92
CA LEU A 132 16.43 -3.15 -5.72
C LEU A 132 15.71 -2.33 -4.64
N GLU A 133 16.46 -1.64 -3.79
CA GLU A 133 15.92 -0.75 -2.77
C GLU A 133 15.25 0.47 -3.44
N GLY A 134 14.03 0.78 -3.03
CA GLY A 134 13.18 1.78 -3.69
C GLY A 134 12.48 1.30 -4.97
N VAL A 135 12.81 0.10 -5.47
CA VAL A 135 12.22 -0.45 -6.71
C VAL A 135 11.37 -1.68 -6.43
N VAL A 136 11.91 -2.71 -5.77
CA VAL A 136 11.25 -4.01 -5.59
C VAL A 136 10.61 -4.16 -4.21
N ALA A 137 11.34 -3.76 -3.17
CA ALA A 137 10.87 -3.87 -1.79
C ALA A 137 11.48 -2.75 -0.98
N TYR A 138 10.64 -1.95 -0.33
CA TYR A 138 11.13 -0.80 0.43
C TYR A 138 10.09 -0.27 1.41
N MET A 139 10.56 0.34 2.49
CA MET A 139 9.73 1.09 3.43
C MET A 139 9.63 2.53 2.94
N HIS A 140 8.42 3.08 2.83
CA HIS A 140 8.22 4.46 2.40
C HIS A 140 6.91 5.03 2.90
N GLY A 141 6.98 6.15 3.63
CA GLY A 141 5.79 6.85 4.13
C GLY A 141 5.00 6.09 5.20
N TYR A 142 3.93 6.73 5.64
CA TYR A 142 3.03 6.20 6.66
C TYR A 142 1.58 6.29 6.19
N ASP A 143 0.74 5.38 6.66
CA ASP A 143 -0.70 5.47 6.46
C ASP A 143 -1.31 6.57 7.36
N ARG A 144 -2.60 6.85 7.17
CA ARG A 144 -3.34 7.87 7.93
C ARG A 144 -3.45 7.55 9.43
N GLU A 145 -3.23 6.29 9.82
CA GLU A 145 -3.27 5.82 11.21
C GLU A 145 -1.85 5.76 11.83
N GLY A 146 -0.80 6.02 11.06
CA GLY A 146 0.60 6.04 11.49
C GLY A 146 1.36 4.73 11.25
N HIS A 147 0.77 3.75 10.57
CA HIS A 147 1.45 2.51 10.22
C HIS A 147 2.50 2.76 9.13
N PRO A 148 3.76 2.30 9.31
CA PRO A 148 4.75 2.38 8.24
C PRO A 148 4.33 1.48 7.06
N VAL A 149 4.57 1.98 5.84
CA VAL A 149 4.13 1.31 4.61
C VAL A 149 5.30 0.62 3.92
N CYS A 150 5.15 -0.68 3.65
CA CYS A 150 6.09 -1.48 2.88
C CYS A 150 5.55 -1.70 1.46
N TYR A 151 6.26 -1.18 0.46
CA TYR A 151 5.95 -1.36 -0.95
C TYR A 151 6.67 -2.58 -1.52
N ASN A 152 5.99 -3.29 -2.42
CA ASN A 152 6.45 -4.55 -2.99
C ASN A 152 6.08 -4.56 -4.48
N ALA A 153 7.05 -4.42 -5.39
CA ALA A 153 6.80 -4.43 -6.83
C ALA A 153 7.68 -5.49 -7.51
N TYR A 154 7.04 -6.55 -8.00
CA TYR A 154 7.75 -7.69 -8.58
C TYR A 154 7.75 -7.69 -10.12
N GLY A 155 7.19 -6.65 -10.75
CA GLY A 155 7.11 -6.52 -12.20
C GLY A 155 8.49 -6.46 -12.89
N VAL A 156 9.53 -6.01 -12.19
CA VAL A 156 10.91 -5.96 -12.73
C VAL A 156 11.44 -7.34 -13.13
N PHE A 157 10.94 -8.40 -12.50
CA PHE A 157 11.37 -9.77 -12.77
C PHE A 157 10.71 -10.37 -14.03
N LYS A 158 9.91 -9.58 -14.76
CA LYS A 158 9.47 -9.91 -16.12
C LYS A 158 10.66 -9.90 -17.09
N ASP A 159 11.67 -9.08 -16.80
CA ASP A 159 12.94 -9.12 -17.50
C ASP A 159 13.70 -10.40 -17.13
N LYS A 160 14.11 -11.16 -18.15
CA LYS A 160 14.74 -12.47 -17.96
C LYS A 160 16.13 -12.36 -17.34
N ASP A 161 16.90 -11.33 -17.70
CA ASP A 161 18.25 -11.16 -17.20
C ASP A 161 18.21 -10.75 -15.72
N MET A 162 17.29 -9.86 -15.36
CA MET A 162 16.99 -9.52 -13.96
C MET A 162 16.49 -10.75 -13.19
N TYR A 163 15.61 -11.55 -13.77
CA TYR A 163 15.14 -12.77 -13.14
C TYR A 163 16.31 -13.74 -12.85
N GLU A 164 17.13 -14.05 -13.86
CA GLU A 164 18.24 -15.01 -13.75
C GLU A 164 19.31 -14.52 -12.76
N ARG A 165 19.56 -13.20 -12.72
CA ARG A 165 20.50 -12.59 -11.77
C ARG A 165 20.04 -12.73 -10.32
N ILE A 166 18.74 -12.81 -10.07
CA ILE A 166 18.15 -12.76 -8.71
C ILE A 166 17.63 -14.13 -8.26
N PHE A 167 17.23 -14.99 -9.19
CA PHE A 167 16.57 -16.27 -8.93
C PHE A 167 17.13 -17.44 -9.75
N GLY A 168 18.21 -17.23 -10.52
CA GLY A 168 18.76 -18.24 -11.43
C GLY A 168 19.27 -19.52 -10.76
N ASP A 169 19.61 -19.44 -9.47
CA ASP A 169 20.03 -20.57 -8.65
C ASP A 169 19.55 -20.43 -7.20
N GLU A 170 19.73 -21.49 -6.43
CA GLU A 170 19.31 -21.57 -5.03
C GLU A 170 20.04 -20.55 -4.13
N GLU A 171 21.31 -20.24 -4.42
CA GLU A 171 22.09 -19.28 -3.64
C GLU A 171 21.54 -17.85 -3.82
N LYS A 172 21.31 -17.43 -5.07
CA LYS A 172 20.70 -16.13 -5.39
C LYS A 172 19.30 -16.00 -4.79
N LEU A 173 18.48 -17.05 -4.90
CA LEU A 173 17.16 -17.10 -4.31
C LEU A 173 17.23 -16.93 -2.78
N ASN A 174 18.10 -17.68 -2.09
CA ASN A 174 18.29 -17.56 -0.65
C ASN A 174 18.79 -16.17 -0.25
N LYS A 175 19.69 -15.57 -1.03
CA LYS A 175 20.16 -14.19 -0.83
C LYS A 175 19.01 -13.19 -0.96
N PHE A 176 18.15 -13.36 -1.97
CA PHE A 176 16.95 -12.54 -2.15
C PHE A 176 15.95 -12.70 -1.00
N LEU A 177 15.71 -13.93 -0.54
CA LEU A 177 14.85 -14.18 0.62
C LEU A 177 15.41 -13.50 1.88
N ARG A 178 16.73 -13.56 2.08
CA ARG A 178 17.43 -12.87 3.17
C ARG A 178 17.26 -11.36 3.10
N TRP A 179 17.44 -10.78 1.93
CA TRP A 179 17.19 -9.35 1.70
C TRP A 179 15.72 -9.00 1.92
N ARG A 180 14.79 -9.88 1.56
CA ARG A 180 13.38 -9.65 1.83
C ARG A 180 13.02 -9.60 3.29
N ILE A 181 13.64 -10.46 4.09
CA ILE A 181 13.54 -10.43 5.54
C ILE A 181 14.17 -9.14 6.08
N GLN A 182 15.33 -8.71 5.56
CA GLN A 182 15.94 -7.43 5.93
C GLN A 182 15.00 -6.24 5.75
N VAL A 183 14.32 -6.13 4.61
CA VAL A 183 13.34 -5.04 4.37
C VAL A 183 12.17 -5.11 5.36
N LEU A 184 11.69 -6.31 5.68
CA LEU A 184 10.63 -6.50 6.65
C LEU A 184 11.08 -6.11 8.08
N GLU A 185 12.28 -6.53 8.49
CA GLU A 185 12.86 -6.21 9.81
C GLU A 185 13.08 -4.69 9.96
N ARG A 186 13.50 -3.99 8.90
CA ARG A 186 13.54 -2.51 8.88
C ARG A 186 12.16 -1.88 9.09
N GLY A 187 11.09 -2.52 8.62
CA GLY A 187 9.73 -2.07 8.90
C GLY A 187 9.29 -2.37 10.34
N ILE A 188 9.73 -3.51 10.88
CA ILE A 188 9.40 -3.94 12.26
C ILE A 188 10.13 -3.06 13.29
N SER A 189 11.34 -2.60 13.01
CA SER A 189 12.06 -1.70 13.91
C SER A 189 11.40 -0.33 14.09
N LEU A 190 10.47 0.05 13.21
CA LEU A 190 9.64 1.26 13.33
C LEU A 190 8.41 1.06 14.23
N LEU A 191 8.15 -0.17 14.70
CA LEU A 191 6.97 -0.48 15.52
C LEU A 191 7.24 -0.21 17.00
N HIS A 192 6.20 0.23 17.70
CA HIS A 192 6.30 0.58 19.12
C HIS A 192 6.19 -0.62 20.06
N PHE A 193 5.50 -1.68 19.63
CA PHE A 193 5.14 -2.85 20.43
C PHE A 193 4.50 -2.50 21.77
N LYS A 194 3.61 -1.51 21.84
CA LYS A 194 2.94 -1.10 23.09
C LYS A 194 1.43 -0.96 22.91
N PRO A 195 0.62 -1.10 23.97
CA PRO A 195 -0.81 -0.82 23.91
C PRO A 195 -1.10 0.58 23.37
N GLY A 196 -2.03 0.68 22.41
CA GLY A 196 -2.36 1.94 21.73
C GLY A 196 -1.27 2.49 20.78
N GLY A 197 -0.13 1.81 20.64
CA GLY A 197 0.92 2.14 19.68
C GLY A 197 0.72 1.48 18.31
N ILE A 198 1.60 1.86 17.37
CA ILE A 198 1.69 1.25 16.05
C ILE A 198 2.43 -0.08 16.17
N ASN A 199 1.71 -1.17 15.96
CA ASN A 199 2.21 -2.54 16.19
C ASN A 199 2.19 -3.38 14.92
N SER A 200 1.87 -2.81 13.76
CA SER A 200 1.76 -3.52 12.50
C SER A 200 2.10 -2.59 11.33
N ILE A 201 2.35 -3.20 10.17
CA ILE A 201 2.71 -2.49 8.93
C ILE A 201 1.57 -2.58 7.91
N ILE A 202 1.56 -1.65 6.97
CA ILE A 202 0.77 -1.78 5.73
C ILE A 202 1.67 -2.40 4.66
N GLN A 203 1.15 -3.40 3.93
CA GLN A 203 1.83 -3.94 2.76
C GLN A 203 1.09 -3.49 1.50
N VAL A 204 1.77 -2.77 0.62
CA VAL A 204 1.29 -2.45 -0.72
C VAL A 204 2.03 -3.34 -1.71
N THR A 205 1.32 -4.15 -2.47
CA THR A 205 1.91 -5.02 -3.49
C THR A 205 1.41 -4.63 -4.87
N ASP A 206 2.33 -4.16 -5.72
CA ASP A 206 2.07 -3.92 -7.12
C ASP A 206 2.21 -5.21 -7.92
N LEU A 207 1.11 -5.55 -8.60
CA LEU A 207 1.00 -6.77 -9.41
C LEU A 207 1.09 -6.49 -10.91
N LYS A 208 1.33 -5.23 -11.29
CA LYS A 208 1.58 -4.88 -12.68
C LYS A 208 2.78 -5.69 -13.19
N ASP A 209 2.61 -6.30 -14.35
CA ASP A 209 3.65 -7.06 -15.06
C ASP A 209 4.28 -8.23 -14.26
N MET A 210 3.70 -8.66 -13.14
CA MET A 210 4.25 -9.73 -12.32
C MET A 210 4.35 -11.07 -13.10
N PRO A 211 5.54 -11.70 -13.20
CA PRO A 211 5.72 -13.03 -13.75
C PRO A 211 4.80 -14.09 -13.11
N LYS A 212 4.18 -14.93 -13.93
CA LYS A 212 3.15 -15.88 -13.48
C LYS A 212 3.72 -17.17 -12.86
N ARG A 213 4.80 -17.72 -13.43
CA ARG A 213 5.31 -19.05 -13.05
C ARG A 213 6.53 -18.95 -12.14
N GLU A 214 7.46 -18.09 -12.50
CA GLU A 214 8.78 -18.05 -11.91
C GLU A 214 8.76 -17.45 -10.48
N LEU A 215 7.98 -16.39 -10.27
CA LEU A 215 7.78 -15.81 -8.93
C LEU A 215 6.94 -16.67 -7.99
N ARG A 216 6.23 -17.69 -8.48
CA ARG A 216 5.37 -18.52 -7.63
C ARG A 216 6.18 -19.26 -6.56
N VAL A 217 7.37 -19.74 -6.91
CA VAL A 217 8.25 -20.47 -5.97
C VAL A 217 8.77 -19.53 -4.89
N ALA A 218 9.41 -18.42 -5.29
CA ALA A 218 9.91 -17.41 -4.36
C ALA A 218 8.78 -16.83 -3.49
N SER A 219 7.62 -16.52 -4.08
CA SER A 219 6.46 -15.99 -3.35
C SER A 219 5.93 -16.99 -2.32
N ASN A 220 5.86 -18.28 -2.65
CA ASN A 220 5.43 -19.31 -1.71
C ASN A 220 6.40 -19.45 -0.53
N GLN A 221 7.71 -19.41 -0.79
CA GLN A 221 8.73 -19.45 0.27
C GLN A 221 8.66 -18.21 1.17
N ILE A 222 8.55 -17.01 0.60
CA ILE A 222 8.36 -15.76 1.36
C ILE A 222 7.11 -15.83 2.22
N LEU A 223 6.00 -16.33 1.65
CA LEU A 223 4.75 -16.45 2.39
C LEU A 223 4.85 -17.44 3.55
N SER A 224 5.48 -18.60 3.33
CA SER A 224 5.72 -19.56 4.41
C SER A 224 6.58 -18.95 5.51
N LEU A 225 7.70 -18.30 5.14
CA LEU A 225 8.57 -17.61 6.10
C LEU A 225 7.83 -16.55 6.91
N PHE A 226 6.96 -15.77 6.26
CA PHE A 226 6.20 -14.71 6.91
C PHE A 226 5.12 -15.28 7.84
N GLN A 227 4.46 -16.36 7.44
CA GLN A 227 3.40 -16.99 8.26
C GLN A 227 3.94 -17.67 9.50
N ASP A 228 5.11 -18.29 9.41
CA ASP A 228 5.70 -19.04 10.51
C ASP A 228 6.44 -18.13 11.50
N ASN A 229 7.03 -17.03 11.02
CA ASN A 229 7.95 -16.20 11.82
C ASN A 229 7.49 -14.76 12.09
N TYR A 230 6.46 -14.25 11.40
CA TYR A 230 5.99 -12.86 11.55
C TYR A 230 4.47 -12.78 11.78
N PRO A 231 3.96 -13.43 12.85
CA PRO A 231 2.53 -13.48 13.12
C PRO A 231 1.94 -12.10 13.37
N GLU A 232 0.77 -11.83 12.79
CA GLU A 232 -0.01 -10.62 13.04
C GLU A 232 0.79 -9.30 12.92
N MET A 233 1.74 -9.25 11.97
CA MET A 233 2.54 -8.04 11.69
C MET A 233 1.92 -7.10 10.66
N VAL A 234 0.87 -7.52 9.97
CA VAL A 234 0.27 -6.74 8.88
C VAL A 234 -1.12 -6.29 9.27
N ALA A 235 -1.36 -4.97 9.24
CA ALA A 235 -2.68 -4.35 9.43
C ALA A 235 -3.56 -4.57 8.19
N ARG A 236 -3.02 -4.24 7.00
CA ARG A 236 -3.72 -4.37 5.71
C ARG A 236 -2.75 -4.78 4.60
N LYS A 237 -3.24 -5.59 3.67
CA LYS A 237 -2.54 -5.95 2.42
C LYS A 237 -3.27 -5.36 1.23
N ILE A 238 -2.70 -4.32 0.63
CA ILE A 238 -3.26 -3.59 -0.50
C ILE A 238 -2.59 -4.08 -1.78
N PHE A 239 -3.33 -4.79 -2.62
CA PHE A 239 -2.87 -5.20 -3.95
C PHE A 239 -3.28 -4.15 -4.97
N ILE A 240 -2.32 -3.55 -5.65
CA ILE A 240 -2.56 -2.54 -6.68
C ILE A 240 -2.20 -3.06 -8.07
N ASN A 241 -2.74 -2.39 -9.09
CA ASN A 241 -2.64 -2.75 -10.49
C ASN A 241 -2.97 -4.22 -10.77
N VAL A 242 -4.02 -4.70 -10.09
CA VAL A 242 -4.44 -6.08 -10.17
C VAL A 242 -4.97 -6.37 -11.58
N PRO A 243 -4.35 -7.29 -12.34
CA PRO A 243 -4.81 -7.63 -13.67
C PRO A 243 -6.20 -8.28 -13.65
N TRP A 244 -6.99 -8.12 -14.71
CA TRP A 244 -8.37 -8.63 -14.76
C TRP A 244 -8.48 -10.16 -14.56
N TYR A 245 -7.42 -10.92 -14.83
CA TYR A 245 -7.32 -12.37 -14.63
C TYR A 245 -6.82 -12.79 -13.23
N PHE A 246 -6.88 -11.89 -12.24
CA PHE A 246 -6.40 -12.12 -10.85
C PHE A 246 -7.05 -13.29 -10.10
N SER A 247 -8.09 -13.93 -10.62
CA SER A 247 -8.61 -15.22 -10.08
C SER A 247 -7.49 -16.26 -9.87
N VAL A 248 -6.40 -16.17 -10.62
CA VAL A 248 -5.20 -17.01 -10.49
C VAL A 248 -4.42 -16.76 -9.18
N LEU A 249 -4.30 -15.51 -8.70
CA LEU A 249 -3.54 -15.21 -7.47
C LEU A 249 -4.30 -15.61 -6.21
N TYR A 250 -5.64 -15.51 -6.22
CA TYR A 250 -6.46 -16.06 -5.12
C TYR A 250 -6.33 -17.59 -5.03
N SER A 251 -6.17 -18.29 -6.15
CA SER A 251 -5.89 -19.73 -6.18
C SER A 251 -4.46 -20.08 -5.72
N MET A 252 -3.50 -19.16 -5.93
CA MET A 252 -2.10 -19.32 -5.54
C MET A 252 -1.91 -19.23 -4.01
N PHE A 253 -2.57 -18.25 -3.37
CA PHE A 253 -2.47 -18.04 -1.93
C PHE A 253 -3.58 -18.74 -1.13
N GLY A 254 -4.67 -19.12 -1.80
CA GLY A 254 -5.88 -19.68 -1.19
C GLY A 254 -5.67 -20.75 -0.12
N PRO A 255 -4.78 -21.76 -0.33
CA PRO A 255 -4.52 -22.81 0.66
C PRO A 255 -3.84 -22.32 1.94
N PHE A 256 -3.07 -21.24 1.86
CA PHE A 256 -2.25 -20.74 2.97
C PHE A 256 -2.95 -19.64 3.77
N LEU A 257 -4.01 -19.02 3.24
CA LEU A 257 -4.61 -17.83 3.85
C LEU A 257 -5.75 -18.17 4.83
N THR A 258 -5.54 -17.88 6.11
CA THR A 258 -6.60 -17.86 7.15
C THR A 258 -7.70 -16.83 6.81
N GLN A 259 -8.91 -17.00 7.34
CA GLN A 259 -9.99 -16.02 7.16
C GLN A 259 -9.61 -14.62 7.66
N ARG A 260 -8.88 -14.57 8.79
CA ARG A 260 -8.29 -13.36 9.36
C ARG A 260 -7.30 -12.68 8.41
N THR A 261 -6.48 -13.44 7.68
CA THR A 261 -5.60 -12.85 6.68
C THR A 261 -6.39 -12.32 5.48
N LYS A 262 -7.44 -13.04 5.05
CA LYS A 262 -8.30 -12.63 3.93
C LYS A 262 -9.09 -11.35 4.20
N SER A 263 -9.48 -11.08 5.45
CA SER A 263 -10.20 -9.84 5.80
C SER A 263 -9.32 -8.59 5.76
N LYS A 264 -7.99 -8.75 5.78
CA LYS A 264 -7.01 -7.66 5.67
C LYS A 264 -6.75 -7.23 4.22
N PHE A 265 -7.32 -7.92 3.23
CA PHE A 265 -7.01 -7.70 1.81
C PHE A 265 -7.84 -6.55 1.23
N VAL A 266 -7.15 -5.67 0.51
CA VAL A 266 -7.74 -4.62 -0.32
C VAL A 266 -7.23 -4.83 -1.74
N ILE A 267 -8.13 -4.80 -2.72
CA ILE A 267 -7.79 -5.10 -4.12
C ILE A 267 -8.16 -3.89 -4.98
N SER A 268 -7.16 -3.32 -5.65
CA SER A 268 -7.32 -2.26 -6.64
C SER A 268 -7.04 -2.79 -8.04
N ARG A 269 -8.02 -2.60 -8.94
CA ARG A 269 -7.82 -2.84 -10.37
C ARG A 269 -6.73 -1.94 -10.93
N GLU A 270 -6.17 -2.36 -12.06
CA GLU A 270 -5.33 -1.52 -12.90
C GLU A 270 -5.99 -0.17 -13.21
N GLY A 271 -5.21 0.91 -13.08
CA GLY A 271 -5.68 2.29 -13.26
C GLY A 271 -6.37 2.92 -12.05
N HIS A 272 -6.60 2.18 -10.95
CA HIS A 272 -7.28 2.69 -9.74
C HIS A 272 -6.37 2.75 -8.51
N ALA A 273 -5.05 2.62 -8.68
CA ALA A 273 -4.09 2.55 -7.58
C ALA A 273 -4.19 3.77 -6.65
N ALA A 274 -4.09 4.99 -7.18
CA ALA A 274 -4.20 6.23 -6.39
C ALA A 274 -5.54 6.32 -5.64
N GLU A 275 -6.67 6.04 -6.30
CA GLU A 275 -8.00 6.05 -5.69
C GLU A 275 -8.09 5.07 -4.50
N THR A 276 -7.46 3.91 -4.61
CA THR A 276 -7.46 2.93 -3.53
C THR A 276 -6.49 3.32 -2.42
N LEU A 277 -5.28 3.77 -2.75
CA LEU A 277 -4.26 4.14 -1.77
C LEU A 277 -4.69 5.36 -0.96
N TYR A 278 -5.34 6.37 -1.57
CA TYR A 278 -5.77 7.60 -0.89
C TYR A 278 -6.77 7.34 0.24
N LYS A 279 -7.48 6.20 0.22
CA LYS A 279 -8.36 5.77 1.32
C LYS A 279 -7.60 5.47 2.62
N PHE A 280 -6.32 5.13 2.52
CA PHE A 280 -5.51 4.65 3.64
C PHE A 280 -4.26 5.51 3.87
N ILE A 281 -3.66 6.06 2.82
CA ILE A 281 -2.38 6.77 2.83
C ILE A 281 -2.61 8.17 2.26
N ARG A 282 -2.00 9.20 2.86
CA ARG A 282 -2.11 10.57 2.34
C ARG A 282 -1.34 10.71 1.01
N PRO A 283 -1.77 11.56 0.06
CA PRO A 283 -1.10 11.73 -1.22
C PRO A 283 0.39 12.04 -1.13
N GLU A 284 0.79 12.86 -0.17
CA GLU A 284 2.19 13.24 0.10
C GLU A 284 3.03 12.10 0.71
N ASP A 285 2.38 11.03 1.18
CA ASP A 285 3.00 9.78 1.65
C ASP A 285 3.03 8.71 0.55
N VAL A 286 2.24 8.85 -0.53
CA VAL A 286 2.20 7.90 -1.65
C VAL A 286 3.30 8.22 -2.68
N PRO A 287 4.11 7.23 -3.11
CA PRO A 287 5.09 7.40 -4.19
C PRO A 287 4.47 7.91 -5.50
N VAL A 288 5.19 8.78 -6.22
CA VAL A 288 4.73 9.36 -7.51
C VAL A 288 4.34 8.30 -8.54
N GLN A 289 5.06 7.18 -8.61
CA GLN A 289 4.76 6.06 -9.53
C GLN A 289 3.40 5.39 -9.28
N TYR A 290 2.79 5.61 -8.10
CA TYR A 290 1.46 5.14 -7.74
C TYR A 290 0.40 6.24 -7.72
N GLY A 291 0.72 7.39 -8.33
CA GLY A 291 -0.16 8.54 -8.47
C GLY A 291 -0.24 9.41 -7.21
N GLY A 292 0.79 9.39 -6.36
CA GLY A 292 0.94 10.29 -5.21
C GLY A 292 1.91 11.46 -5.50
N LEU A 293 2.34 12.15 -4.44
CA LEU A 293 3.21 13.32 -4.51
C LEU A 293 4.58 13.10 -3.85
N SER A 294 4.84 11.91 -3.30
CA SER A 294 6.08 11.61 -2.61
C SER A 294 7.19 11.23 -3.59
N ARG A 295 8.32 11.95 -3.52
CA ARG A 295 9.55 11.66 -4.27
C ARG A 295 10.68 11.34 -3.30
N PRO A 296 11.71 10.57 -3.73
CA PRO A 296 12.92 10.39 -2.93
C PRO A 296 13.55 11.76 -2.60
N ASN A 297 14.02 11.93 -1.35
CA ASN A 297 14.70 13.13 -0.85
C ASN A 297 13.87 14.42 -0.72
N ASP A 298 12.58 14.40 -1.04
CA ASP A 298 11.70 15.54 -0.78
C ASP A 298 11.35 15.65 0.70
N LEU A 299 11.39 16.87 1.25
CA LEU A 299 10.72 17.13 2.52
C LEU A 299 9.21 16.98 2.34
N GLN A 300 8.61 16.20 3.22
CA GLN A 300 7.18 15.93 3.17
C GLN A 300 6.39 17.17 3.54
N LYS A 301 5.66 17.70 2.56
CA LYS A 301 4.76 18.85 2.73
C LYS A 301 3.32 18.38 2.57
N PRO A 302 2.41 18.84 3.45
CA PRO A 302 0.99 18.52 3.34
C PRO A 302 0.44 18.84 1.96
N ALA A 303 -0.44 17.97 1.46
CA ALA A 303 -1.15 18.19 0.20
C ALA A 303 -2.66 18.35 0.43
N SER A 304 -3.30 19.06 -0.49
CA SER A 304 -4.75 19.18 -0.55
C SER A 304 -5.30 18.13 -1.51
N GLU A 305 -6.28 17.36 -1.06
CA GLU A 305 -6.98 16.34 -1.84
C GLU A 305 -8.25 16.92 -2.46
N PHE A 306 -8.54 16.52 -3.71
CA PHE A 306 -9.81 16.82 -4.35
C PHE A 306 -10.25 15.71 -5.29
N THR A 307 -11.47 15.83 -5.79
CA THR A 307 -12.06 14.90 -6.75
C THR A 307 -12.44 15.66 -8.01
N VAL A 308 -12.18 15.07 -9.17
CA VAL A 308 -12.69 15.55 -10.46
C VAL A 308 -13.70 14.54 -10.97
N LYS A 309 -14.97 14.90 -11.11
CA LYS A 309 -15.96 13.97 -11.69
C LYS A 309 -15.75 13.85 -13.20
N GLY A 310 -16.33 12.81 -13.79
CA GLY A 310 -16.39 12.71 -15.25
C GLY A 310 -17.25 13.83 -15.83
N GLY A 311 -16.82 14.45 -16.93
CA GLY A 311 -17.54 15.55 -17.55
C GLY A 311 -17.27 16.92 -16.92
N GLU A 312 -16.41 16.99 -15.89
CA GLU A 312 -16.12 18.23 -15.16
C GLU A 312 -14.70 18.75 -15.44
N LYS A 313 -14.58 20.07 -15.35
CA LYS A 313 -13.31 20.80 -15.30
C LYS A 313 -13.19 21.45 -13.92
N VAL A 314 -12.05 21.23 -13.26
CA VAL A 314 -11.75 21.81 -11.95
C VAL A 314 -10.61 22.80 -12.09
N ASN A 315 -10.79 24.00 -11.55
CA ASN A 315 -9.79 25.06 -11.54
C ASN A 315 -9.35 25.32 -10.10
N ILE A 316 -8.05 25.17 -9.83
CA ILE A 316 -7.43 25.52 -8.55
C ILE A 316 -6.88 26.94 -8.69
N GLN A 317 -7.31 27.84 -7.81
CA GLN A 317 -6.83 29.23 -7.79
C GLN A 317 -5.83 29.40 -6.66
N ILE A 318 -4.64 29.91 -6.98
CA ILE A 318 -3.64 30.35 -6.02
C ILE A 318 -3.61 31.87 -6.08
N GLU A 319 -4.22 32.50 -5.09
CA GLU A 319 -4.39 33.95 -5.01
C GLU A 319 -3.25 34.63 -4.23
N GLY A 320 -3.26 35.97 -4.22
CA GLY A 320 -2.34 36.77 -3.40
C GLY A 320 -0.88 36.70 -3.86
N ILE A 321 -0.64 36.42 -5.14
CA ILE A 321 0.72 36.41 -5.70
C ILE A 321 1.14 37.86 -5.92
N GLU A 322 2.25 38.26 -5.30
CA GLU A 322 2.86 39.57 -5.48
C GLU A 322 3.84 39.58 -6.66
N ALA A 323 4.10 40.76 -7.22
CA ALA A 323 5.15 40.95 -8.21
C ALA A 323 6.51 40.46 -7.68
N GLY A 324 7.24 39.70 -8.49
CA GLY A 324 8.51 39.08 -8.13
C GLY A 324 8.40 37.78 -7.34
N ALA A 325 7.20 37.36 -6.91
CA ALA A 325 7.04 36.10 -6.19
C ALA A 325 7.21 34.89 -7.11
N THR A 326 7.89 33.85 -6.62
CA THR A 326 8.00 32.54 -7.27
C THR A 326 7.00 31.57 -6.65
N ILE A 327 6.12 31.03 -7.48
CA ILE A 327 5.19 29.96 -7.14
C ILE A 327 5.83 28.66 -7.57
N THR A 328 5.84 27.66 -6.68
CA THR A 328 6.18 26.28 -7.02
C THR A 328 5.00 25.41 -6.63
N TRP A 329 4.56 24.52 -7.51
CA TRP A 329 3.46 23.60 -7.23
C TRP A 329 3.79 22.19 -7.68
N ASP A 330 3.20 21.24 -6.96
CA ASP A 330 3.05 19.87 -7.41
C ASP A 330 1.57 19.55 -7.58
N LEU A 331 1.21 18.79 -8.61
CA LEU A 331 -0.15 18.37 -8.87
C LEU A 331 -0.17 16.97 -9.49
N VAL A 332 -1.12 16.14 -9.07
CA VAL A 332 -1.32 14.78 -9.58
C VAL A 332 -2.81 14.44 -9.59
N VAL A 333 -3.29 13.69 -10.57
CA VAL A 333 -4.59 13.01 -10.50
C VAL A 333 -4.39 11.55 -10.90
N GLY A 334 -5.03 10.66 -10.16
CA GLY A 334 -4.91 9.23 -10.33
C GLY A 334 -5.27 8.76 -11.73
N GLY A 335 -4.32 8.09 -12.38
CA GLY A 335 -4.49 7.42 -13.67
C GLY A 335 -4.83 8.39 -14.80
N TRP A 336 -4.05 9.45 -14.96
CA TRP A 336 -4.34 10.56 -15.87
C TRP A 336 -4.67 10.16 -17.32
N ASP A 337 -5.73 10.73 -17.87
CA ASP A 337 -6.14 10.60 -19.28
C ASP A 337 -7.09 11.77 -19.46
N LEU A 338 -6.53 12.96 -19.32
CA LEU A 338 -7.24 14.23 -19.17
C LEU A 338 -6.34 15.37 -19.61
N GLU A 339 -6.90 16.57 -19.77
CA GLU A 339 -6.14 17.74 -20.15
C GLU A 339 -5.77 18.58 -18.91
N TYR A 340 -4.56 19.11 -18.90
CA TYR A 340 -4.07 20.01 -17.87
C TYR A 340 -3.47 21.28 -18.50
N SER A 341 -3.68 22.41 -17.84
CA SER A 341 -3.03 23.68 -18.17
C SER A 341 -2.76 24.50 -16.91
N ALA A 342 -1.83 25.47 -17.03
CA ALA A 342 -1.57 26.46 -16.00
C ALA A 342 -1.53 27.86 -16.62
N GLU A 343 -2.26 28.80 -16.01
CA GLU A 343 -2.37 30.17 -16.50
C GLU A 343 -2.17 31.15 -15.35
N PHE A 344 -1.42 32.21 -15.58
CA PHE A 344 -1.29 33.31 -14.65
C PHE A 344 -2.16 34.48 -15.12
N VAL A 345 -3.03 34.95 -14.24
CA VAL A 345 -3.95 36.07 -14.49
C VAL A 345 -3.49 37.27 -13.66
N PRO A 346 -2.90 38.31 -14.27
CA PRO A 346 -2.54 39.53 -13.57
C PRO A 346 -3.78 40.25 -13.01
N ASN A 347 -3.61 41.01 -11.93
CA ASN A 347 -4.71 41.79 -11.33
C ASN A 347 -5.04 43.08 -12.13
N LYS A 348 -4.11 43.58 -12.95
CA LYS A 348 -4.32 44.77 -13.76
C LYS A 348 -5.23 44.44 -14.94
N GLU A 349 -6.29 45.23 -15.14
CA GLU A 349 -7.31 44.98 -16.17
C GLU A 349 -6.77 44.99 -17.61
N ASP A 350 -5.73 45.78 -17.89
CA ASP A 350 -5.12 45.88 -19.22
C ASP A 350 -4.05 44.79 -19.51
N SER A 351 -3.74 43.95 -18.53
CA SER A 351 -2.71 42.92 -18.68
C SER A 351 -3.30 41.60 -19.20
N TYR A 352 -2.60 40.98 -20.15
CA TYR A 352 -3.02 39.70 -20.73
C TYR A 352 -2.76 38.51 -19.79
N THR A 353 -3.67 37.52 -19.80
CA THR A 353 -3.43 36.21 -19.19
C THR A 353 -2.22 35.53 -19.83
N ILE A 354 -1.33 35.02 -18.99
CA ILE A 354 -0.09 34.36 -19.41
C ILE A 354 -0.28 32.86 -19.33
N ALA A 355 -0.16 32.15 -20.46
CA ALA A 355 -0.13 30.69 -20.49
C ALA A 355 1.21 30.19 -19.92
N VAL A 356 1.22 29.82 -18.64
CA VAL A 356 2.40 29.27 -17.95
C VAL A 356 2.69 27.86 -18.45
N GLU A 357 1.65 27.05 -18.60
CA GLU A 357 1.68 25.78 -19.33
C GLU A 357 0.49 25.73 -20.28
N LYS A 358 0.79 25.52 -21.57
CA LYS A 358 -0.25 25.34 -22.59
C LYS A 358 -1.07 24.07 -22.28
N PRO A 359 -2.37 24.06 -22.61
CA PRO A 359 -3.19 22.86 -22.49
C PRO A 359 -2.54 21.67 -23.18
N ARG A 360 -2.36 20.59 -22.42
CA ARG A 360 -1.82 19.33 -22.92
C ARG A 360 -2.52 18.14 -22.28
N LYS A 361 -2.68 17.08 -23.08
CA LYS A 361 -3.22 15.81 -22.60
C LYS A 361 -2.14 15.04 -21.84
N LEU A 362 -2.46 14.62 -20.62
CA LEU A 362 -1.58 13.81 -19.77
C LEU A 362 -1.89 12.32 -19.93
N SER A 363 -0.84 11.49 -19.92
CA SER A 363 -0.95 10.04 -20.11
C SER A 363 -1.23 9.29 -18.79
N PRO A 364 -1.76 8.05 -18.83
CA PRO A 364 -2.06 7.27 -17.61
C PRO A 364 -0.86 6.91 -16.76
N THR A 365 0.32 6.96 -17.36
CA THR A 365 1.60 6.62 -16.72
C THR A 365 2.39 7.86 -16.34
N GLU A 366 1.86 9.06 -16.59
CA GLU A 366 2.56 10.29 -16.27
C GLU A 366 2.58 10.52 -14.76
N GLU A 367 3.77 10.84 -14.24
CA GLU A 367 3.97 11.12 -12.82
C GLU A 367 3.40 12.49 -12.44
N ALA A 368 3.40 12.78 -11.14
CA ALA A 368 3.02 14.08 -10.61
C ALA A 368 3.81 15.21 -11.29
N ILE A 369 3.09 16.24 -11.74
CA ILE A 369 3.67 17.49 -12.24
C ILE A 369 4.38 18.18 -11.07
N ARG A 370 5.55 18.76 -11.37
CA ARG A 370 6.25 19.72 -10.52
C ARG A 370 6.71 20.86 -11.41
N ASN A 371 6.24 22.07 -11.12
CA ASN A 371 6.60 23.23 -11.92
C ASN A 371 6.68 24.50 -11.06
N SER A 372 7.24 25.56 -11.64
CA SER A 372 7.38 26.85 -10.99
C SER A 372 7.21 28.00 -11.97
N TYR A 373 6.70 29.12 -11.47
CA TYR A 373 6.53 30.35 -12.21
C TYR A 373 6.90 31.54 -11.33
N THR A 374 7.70 32.46 -11.87
CA THR A 374 8.01 33.72 -11.19
C THR A 374 7.22 34.83 -11.85
N SER A 375 6.32 35.43 -11.08
CA SER A 375 5.46 36.48 -11.60
C SER A 375 6.21 37.80 -11.71
N LYS A 376 5.95 38.57 -12.77
CA LYS A 376 6.42 39.97 -12.89
C LYS A 376 5.46 40.97 -12.25
N GLU A 377 4.23 40.56 -11.99
CA GLU A 377 3.14 41.43 -11.53
C GLU A 377 2.29 40.73 -10.48
N SER A 378 1.50 41.49 -9.72
CA SER A 378 0.56 40.88 -8.77
C SER A 378 -0.61 40.24 -9.51
N GLY A 379 -1.06 39.07 -9.06
CA GLY A 379 -2.10 38.30 -9.76
C GLY A 379 -2.47 37.00 -9.05
N LYS A 380 -2.99 36.05 -9.83
CA LYS A 380 -3.32 34.69 -9.40
C LYS A 380 -2.87 33.64 -10.41
N LEU A 381 -2.52 32.45 -9.92
CA LEU A 381 -2.19 31.29 -10.74
C LEU A 381 -3.40 30.34 -10.75
N MET A 382 -3.79 29.93 -11.95
CA MET A 382 -4.92 29.05 -12.22
C MET A 382 -4.39 27.73 -12.75
N LEU A 383 -4.58 26.65 -12.00
CA LEU A 383 -4.29 25.29 -12.46
C LEU A 383 -5.59 24.64 -12.90
N SER A 384 -5.68 24.24 -14.16
CA SER A 384 -6.88 23.72 -14.78
C SER A 384 -6.72 22.22 -15.03
N VAL A 385 -7.63 21.43 -14.48
CA VAL A 385 -7.72 19.98 -14.67
C VAL A 385 -9.04 19.66 -15.35
N ASP A 386 -8.97 19.28 -16.63
CA ASP A 386 -10.13 19.08 -17.49
C ASP A 386 -10.36 17.59 -17.77
N ASN A 387 -11.36 17.03 -17.08
CA ASN A 387 -11.80 15.64 -17.23
C ASN A 387 -13.12 15.55 -18.01
N THR A 388 -13.43 16.55 -18.84
CA THR A 388 -14.68 16.60 -19.63
C THR A 388 -14.79 15.46 -20.65
N SER A 389 -13.64 14.96 -21.13
CA SER A 389 -13.56 13.82 -22.06
C SER A 389 -13.78 12.45 -21.40
N SER A 390 -13.81 12.36 -20.07
CA SER A 390 -14.02 11.12 -19.34
C SER A 390 -15.37 11.09 -18.64
N ARG A 391 -15.96 9.90 -18.48
CA ARG A 391 -17.12 9.68 -17.60
C ARG A 391 -16.73 9.22 -16.20
N ARG A 392 -15.44 8.94 -15.96
CA ARG A 392 -14.96 8.39 -14.69
C ARG A 392 -14.55 9.51 -13.75
N LYS A 393 -14.96 9.39 -12.49
CA LYS A 393 -14.40 10.16 -11.39
C LYS A 393 -12.92 9.80 -11.21
N LYS A 394 -12.10 10.79 -10.84
CA LYS A 394 -10.70 10.61 -10.47
C LYS A 394 -10.38 11.35 -9.17
N VAL A 395 -9.42 10.83 -8.40
CA VAL A 395 -8.87 11.50 -7.20
C VAL A 395 -7.63 12.29 -7.57
N ALA A 396 -7.48 13.46 -6.96
CA ALA A 396 -6.42 14.40 -7.25
C ALA A 396 -5.77 14.91 -5.97
N ALA A 397 -4.52 15.34 -6.06
CA ALA A 397 -3.85 16.04 -4.99
C ALA A 397 -2.96 17.14 -5.55
N TYR A 398 -2.83 18.24 -4.80
CA TYR A 398 -1.92 19.31 -5.12
C TYR A 398 -1.30 19.92 -3.87
N ARG A 399 -0.14 20.53 -4.03
CA ARG A 399 0.49 21.39 -3.01
C ARG A 399 1.22 22.52 -3.70
N TYR A 400 1.37 23.66 -3.04
CA TYR A 400 2.12 24.77 -3.58
C TYR A 400 2.83 25.56 -2.49
N THR A 401 3.83 26.33 -2.90
CA THR A 401 4.50 27.34 -2.07
C THR A 401 4.69 28.60 -2.87
N VAL A 402 4.43 29.75 -2.25
CA VAL A 402 4.73 31.07 -2.79
C VAL A 402 5.90 31.65 -2.01
N ARG A 403 7.01 31.93 -2.69
CA ARG A 403 8.19 32.57 -2.10
C ARG A 403 8.29 33.99 -2.64
N LYS A 404 8.34 34.98 -1.75
CA LYS A 404 8.59 36.37 -2.14
C LYS A 404 10.04 36.51 -2.60
N SER A 405 10.27 37.41 -3.54
CA SER A 405 11.65 37.77 -3.92
C SER A 405 12.35 38.38 -2.71
N THR A 406 13.46 37.78 -2.26
CA THR A 406 14.43 38.44 -1.39
C THR A 406 15.29 39.35 -2.25
N LEU A 407 14.76 40.51 -2.60
CA LEU A 407 15.55 41.63 -3.07
C LEU A 407 15.53 42.68 -1.95
N GLU A 408 16.62 42.69 -1.16
CA GLU A 408 17.09 43.90 -0.49
C GLU A 408 17.66 44.89 -1.51
#